data_AF-X0YTG0-F1
#
_entry.id   AF-X0YTG0-F1
#
_cell.length_a   1.000
_cell.length_b   1.000
_cell.length_c   1.000
_cell.angle_alpha   90.00
_cell.angle_beta   90.00
_cell.angle_gamma   90.00
#
_symmetry.space_group_name_H-M   'P 1'
#
loop_
_entity.id
_entity.type
_entity.pdbx_description
1 polymer ?
#
loop_
_entity_poly.entity_id
_entity_poly.type
_entity_poly.pdbx_seq_one_letter_code
_entity_poly.pdbx_strand_id
1 'polypeptide(L)'
;SIRDISKLEIYLNGKLKKLYNDMKSLFLDTNESKDFESFLGFLFNILTLLPYKKGLFDFKIADVENIRNLISEIKKQFVEKYCNPPYSDKIIEGYKKDNPFKIHQKLIRKILVRSFPLRRPNIFTLNYDLMFEKAMDKMGIVYVDGFVGTSERIFKPESFNFDFYYPATTTEGKVNRLERVIHLYKLHGSIDWIKVQSTPFNIMGIVKKSPEVLKKDEFLDLLVYPSPIKEGETIGFPYSEVFRR
;
A
#
# COMPACT_ATOMS: atom_id res chain seq x y z
N SER A 1 4.87 -7.64 17.59
CA SER A 1 4.29 -7.44 16.26
C SER A 1 5.12 -6.39 15.54
N ILE A 2 5.33 -6.50 14.21
CA ILE A 2 5.97 -5.46 13.38
C ILE A 2 5.22 -4.12 13.47
N ARG A 3 3.97 -4.15 13.97
CA ARG A 3 3.17 -2.97 14.27
C ARG A 3 3.66 -2.15 15.46
N ASP A 4 4.50 -2.69 16.35
CA ASP A 4 4.97 -1.99 17.54
C ASP A 4 6.19 -1.12 17.22
N ILE A 5 6.09 0.19 17.46
CA ILE A 5 7.16 1.13 17.13
C ILE A 5 8.44 0.93 17.94
N SER A 6 8.37 0.26 19.08
CA SER A 6 9.55 -0.09 19.87
C SER A 6 10.41 -1.14 19.19
N LYS A 7 9.84 -1.91 18.26
CA LYS A 7 10.48 -3.03 17.56
C LYS A 7 10.95 -2.69 16.14
N LEU A 8 10.69 -1.45 15.68
CA LEU A 8 11.12 -0.98 14.37
C LEU A 8 12.51 -0.35 14.46
N GLU A 9 13.45 -0.91 13.71
CA GLU A 9 14.82 -0.40 13.58
C GLU A 9 14.88 0.61 12.43
N ILE A 10 14.78 1.89 12.78
CA ILE A 10 14.90 3.00 11.82
C ILE A 10 16.26 3.67 12.04
N TYR A 11 17.10 3.66 10.99
CA TYR A 11 18.44 4.22 11.04
C TYR A 11 18.42 5.66 10.50
N LEU A 12 18.52 6.64 11.39
CA LEU A 12 18.53 8.06 11.05
C LEU A 12 19.86 8.69 11.47
N ASN A 13 20.30 9.71 10.73
CA ASN A 13 21.57 10.41 10.98
C ASN A 13 21.36 11.88 11.38
N GLY A 14 22.28 12.40 12.19
CA GLY A 14 22.38 13.82 12.54
C GLY A 14 21.09 14.42 13.11
N LYS A 15 20.63 15.52 12.50
CA LYS A 15 19.45 16.27 12.95
C LYS A 15 18.15 15.45 12.91
N LEU A 16 17.99 14.56 11.93
CA LEU A 16 16.79 13.72 11.79
C LEU A 16 16.68 12.69 12.92
N LYS A 17 17.81 12.16 13.40
CA LYS A 17 17.82 11.21 14.54
C LYS A 17 17.34 11.89 15.82
N LYS A 18 17.82 13.11 16.08
CA LYS A 18 17.38 13.89 17.23
C LYS A 18 15.89 14.17 17.15
N LEU A 19 15.43 14.68 16.00
CA LEU A 19 14.01 14.96 15.77
C LEU A 19 13.12 13.72 15.94
N TYR A 20 13.54 12.57 15.42
CA TYR A 20 12.82 11.31 15.59
C TYR A 20 12.68 10.92 17.07
N ASN A 21 13.76 11.01 17.84
CA ASN A 21 13.72 10.67 19.27
C ASN A 21 12.82 11.63 20.05
N ASP A 22 12.91 12.93 19.77
CA ASP A 22 12.07 13.96 20.40
C ASP A 22 10.59 13.69 20.11
N MET A 23 10.24 13.44 18.84
CA MET A 23 8.86 13.14 18.43
C MET A 23 8.37 11.79 18.96
N LYS A 24 9.24 10.78 19.03
CA LYS A 24 8.91 9.45 19.57
C LYS A 24 8.61 9.53 21.06
N SER A 25 9.41 10.28 21.83
CA SER A 25 9.13 10.53 23.25
C SER A 25 7.78 11.20 23.43
N LEU A 26 7.55 12.31 22.71
CA LEU A 26 6.31 13.06 22.78
C LEU A 26 5.08 12.19 22.42
N PHE A 27 5.20 11.34 21.40
CA PHE A 27 4.13 10.42 21.02
C PHE A 27 3.83 9.40 22.13
N LEU A 28 4.86 8.79 22.72
CA LEU A 28 4.73 7.79 23.77
C LEU A 28 4.15 8.37 25.07
N ASP A 29 4.37 9.66 25.33
CA ASP A 29 3.82 10.37 26.50
C ASP A 29 2.35 10.76 26.31
N THR A 30 1.88 10.91 25.07
CA THR A 30 0.57 11.50 24.75
C THR A 30 -0.46 10.52 24.20
N ASN A 31 -0.05 9.33 23.73
CA ASN A 31 -0.95 8.36 23.11
C ASN A 31 -0.92 7.01 23.83
N GLU A 32 -2.10 6.40 23.99
CA GLU A 32 -2.23 5.06 24.55
C GLU A 32 -1.75 3.99 23.56
N SER A 33 -1.97 4.18 22.26
CA SER A 33 -1.47 3.27 21.24
C SER A 33 0.03 3.47 21.00
N LYS A 34 0.75 2.35 20.93
CA LYS A 34 2.19 2.29 20.61
C LYS A 34 2.44 1.72 19.22
N ASP A 35 1.40 1.66 18.39
CA ASP A 35 1.55 1.15 17.04
C ASP A 35 2.16 2.19 16.08
N PHE A 36 2.82 1.68 15.04
CA PHE A 36 3.51 2.47 14.02
C PHE A 36 2.56 3.33 13.19
N GLU A 37 1.33 2.87 12.96
CA GLU A 37 0.33 3.58 12.14
C GLU A 37 -0.11 4.86 12.87
N SER A 38 -0.34 4.73 14.18
CA SER A 38 -0.65 5.81 15.11
C SER A 38 0.49 6.83 15.21
N PHE A 39 1.75 6.37 15.27
CA PHE A 39 2.90 7.27 15.27
C PHE A 39 3.06 8.04 13.96
N LEU A 40 2.91 7.36 12.82
CA LEU A 40 2.91 8.05 11.52
C LEU A 40 1.76 9.06 11.44
N GLY A 41 0.57 8.69 11.90
CA GLY A 41 -0.59 9.59 11.99
C GLY A 41 -0.30 10.83 12.84
N PHE A 42 0.37 10.65 13.98
CA PHE A 42 0.86 11.75 14.82
C PHE A 42 1.82 12.68 14.07
N LEU A 43 2.81 12.13 13.35
CA LEU A 43 3.74 12.93 12.55
C LEU A 43 3.02 13.71 11.42
N PHE A 44 2.04 13.09 10.76
CA PHE A 44 1.22 13.75 9.74
C PHE A 44 0.32 14.85 10.31
N ASN A 45 -0.24 14.65 11.50
CA ASN A 45 -1.00 15.69 12.21
C ASN A 45 -0.11 16.89 12.51
N ILE A 46 1.09 16.66 13.02
CA ILE A 46 2.07 17.73 13.24
C ILE A 46 2.35 18.43 11.90
N LEU A 47 2.73 17.68 10.86
CA LEU A 47 3.02 18.25 9.55
C LEU A 47 1.88 19.14 9.01
N THR A 48 0.63 18.71 9.21
CA THR A 48 -0.57 19.43 8.76
C THR A 48 -0.86 20.66 9.59
N LEU A 49 -0.62 20.62 10.90
CA LEU A 49 -0.94 21.72 11.83
C LEU A 49 0.14 22.81 11.88
N LEU A 50 1.39 22.49 11.55
CA LEU A 50 2.52 23.43 11.62
C LEU A 50 2.34 24.71 10.79
N PRO A 51 1.86 24.66 9.54
CA PRO A 51 1.64 25.87 8.74
C PRO A 51 0.64 26.83 9.38
N TYR A 52 -0.38 26.32 10.08
CA TYR A 52 -1.48 27.10 10.66
C TYR A 52 -1.16 27.65 12.06
N LYS A 53 -0.23 27.02 12.79
CA LYS A 53 0.13 27.40 14.17
C LYS A 53 1.41 28.21 14.31
N LYS A 54 2.05 28.58 13.20
CA LYS A 54 3.29 29.39 13.17
C LYS A 54 3.19 30.74 13.90
N GLY A 55 1.97 31.24 14.13
CA GLY A 55 1.71 32.46 14.89
C GLY A 55 1.21 32.28 16.33
N LEU A 56 0.94 31.05 16.80
CA LEU A 56 0.22 30.82 18.07
C LEU A 56 1.07 30.15 19.17
N PHE A 57 2.20 29.53 18.80
CA PHE A 57 3.10 28.89 19.75
C PHE A 57 4.55 29.22 19.42
N ASP A 58 5.32 29.66 20.42
CA ASP A 58 6.74 30.01 20.35
C ASP A 58 7.62 28.75 20.32
N PHE A 59 7.29 27.94 19.35
CA PHE A 59 7.69 26.58 19.26
C PHE A 59 8.88 26.68 18.32
N LYS A 60 10.11 26.49 18.85
CA LYS A 60 11.36 26.30 18.08
C LYS A 60 11.27 25.03 17.24
N ILE A 61 10.20 24.88 16.47
CA ILE A 61 9.82 23.64 15.82
C ILE A 61 10.77 23.45 14.67
N ALA A 62 11.35 22.24 14.66
CA ALA A 62 11.98 21.65 13.51
C ALA A 62 11.26 22.08 12.23
N ASP A 63 12.04 22.64 11.29
CA ASP A 63 11.61 23.02 9.95
C ASP A 63 10.56 22.03 9.40
N VAL A 64 9.47 22.55 8.82
CA VAL A 64 8.44 21.73 8.15
C VAL A 64 9.10 20.74 7.20
N GLU A 65 10.18 21.18 6.56
CA GLU A 65 10.99 20.36 5.66
C GLU A 65 11.69 19.20 6.38
N ASN A 66 12.16 19.38 7.61
CA ASN A 66 12.76 18.30 8.40
C ASN A 66 11.72 17.22 8.76
N ILE A 67 10.47 17.61 9.04
CA ILE A 67 9.40 16.64 9.36
C ILE A 67 8.96 15.90 8.10
N ARG A 68 8.83 16.56 6.96
CA ARG A 68 8.60 15.89 5.67
C ARG A 68 9.68 14.87 5.36
N ASN A 69 10.94 15.28 5.49
CA ASN A 69 12.09 14.40 5.27
C ASN A 69 12.12 13.23 6.27
N LEU A 70 11.74 13.47 7.53
CA LEU A 70 11.61 12.41 8.53
C LEU A 70 10.55 11.38 8.13
N ILE A 71 9.35 11.82 7.75
CA ILE A 71 8.25 10.93 7.35
C ILE A 71 8.64 10.13 6.10
N SER A 72 9.21 10.79 5.09
CA SER A 72 9.70 10.14 3.86
C SER A 72 10.73 9.05 4.19
N GLU A 73 11.72 9.34 5.03
CA GLU A 73 12.78 8.40 5.39
C GLU A 73 12.25 7.22 6.22
N ILE A 74 11.34 7.48 7.17
CA ILE A 74 10.65 6.43 7.94
C ILE A 74 9.88 5.51 7.00
N LYS A 75 9.06 6.08 6.10
CA LYS A 75 8.26 5.29 5.13
C LYS A 75 9.16 4.48 4.22
N LYS A 76 10.24 5.07 3.69
CA LYS A 76 11.22 4.38 2.85
C LYS A 76 11.80 3.15 3.54
N GLN A 77 12.39 3.34 4.73
CA GLN A 77 12.98 2.22 5.47
C GLN A 77 11.94 1.19 5.87
N PHE A 78 10.74 1.65 6.20
CA PHE A 78 9.65 0.75 6.54
C PHE A 78 9.28 -0.16 5.35
N VAL A 79 9.11 0.42 4.17
CA VAL A 79 8.82 -0.30 2.92
C VAL A 79 9.96 -1.26 2.56
N GLU A 80 11.20 -0.78 2.51
CA GLU A 80 12.36 -1.57 2.11
C GLU A 80 12.67 -2.73 3.06
N LYS A 81 12.52 -2.54 4.37
CA LYS A 81 12.87 -3.55 5.37
C LYS A 81 11.73 -4.52 5.69
N TYR A 82 10.49 -4.03 5.76
CA TYR A 82 9.39 -4.80 6.35
C TYR A 82 8.30 -5.20 5.37
N CYS A 83 8.08 -4.46 4.27
CA CYS A 83 6.98 -4.74 3.33
C CYS A 83 7.43 -5.22 1.95
N ASN A 84 8.64 -4.87 1.54
CA ASN A 84 9.27 -5.36 0.31
C ASN A 84 10.69 -5.88 0.58
N PRO A 85 10.90 -6.78 1.58
CA PRO A 85 12.22 -7.36 1.77
C PRO A 85 12.68 -8.01 0.47
N PRO A 86 13.98 -7.92 0.10
CA PRO A 86 14.49 -8.47 -1.14
C PRO A 86 14.21 -9.97 -1.15
N TYR A 87 13.23 -10.39 -1.95
CA TYR A 87 12.77 -11.77 -2.12
C TYR A 87 13.82 -12.67 -2.82
N SER A 88 15.11 -12.33 -2.71
CA SER A 88 16.23 -13.23 -2.89
C SER A 88 16.18 -14.31 -1.81
N ASP A 89 16.77 -15.47 -2.08
CA ASP A 89 16.77 -16.65 -1.20
C ASP A 89 17.34 -16.44 0.22
N LYS A 90 17.75 -15.22 0.59
CA LYS A 90 18.05 -14.78 1.95
C LYS A 90 16.77 -14.45 2.72
N ILE A 91 16.00 -15.49 2.99
CA ILE A 91 14.85 -15.45 3.87
C ILE A 91 15.30 -15.06 5.30
N ILE A 92 14.64 -14.08 5.93
CA ILE A 92 14.78 -13.76 7.36
C ILE A 92 14.68 -15.07 8.16
N GLU A 93 15.58 -15.31 9.09
CA GLU A 93 15.81 -16.62 9.72
C GLU A 93 14.54 -17.31 10.28
N GLY A 94 13.54 -16.53 10.72
CA GLY A 94 12.23 -17.03 11.17
C GLY A 94 11.25 -17.51 10.07
N TYR A 95 11.52 -17.23 8.80
CA TYR A 95 10.69 -17.62 7.65
C TYR A 95 11.27 -18.81 6.85
N LYS A 96 12.37 -19.42 7.33
CA LYS A 96 13.13 -20.47 6.63
C LYS A 96 12.34 -21.76 6.38
N LYS A 97 11.28 -22.06 7.14
CA LYS A 97 10.59 -23.36 7.06
C LYS A 97 9.65 -23.47 5.85
N ASP A 98 9.03 -22.38 5.43
CA ASP A 98 8.19 -22.28 4.24
C ASP A 98 8.40 -20.92 3.59
N ASN A 99 9.01 -20.89 2.39
CA ASN A 99 9.17 -19.65 1.63
C ASN A 99 7.80 -18.94 1.51
N PRO A 100 7.59 -17.74 2.11
CA PRO A 100 6.29 -17.08 2.19
C PRO A 100 5.65 -16.87 0.83
N PHE A 101 6.49 -16.63 -0.19
CA PHE A 101 6.07 -16.52 -1.56
C PHE A 101 5.45 -17.83 -2.08
N LYS A 102 6.05 -18.99 -1.76
CA LYS A 102 5.48 -20.30 -2.11
C LYS A 102 4.15 -20.55 -1.41
N ILE A 103 3.94 -20.03 -0.20
CA ILE A 103 2.64 -20.14 0.51
C ILE A 103 1.56 -19.39 -0.27
N HIS A 104 1.81 -18.14 -0.65
CA HIS A 104 0.86 -17.34 -1.45
C HIS A 104 0.57 -18.02 -2.80
N GLN A 105 1.58 -18.54 -3.48
CA GLN A 105 1.39 -19.30 -4.72
C GLN A 105 0.54 -20.56 -4.50
N LYS A 106 0.76 -21.32 -3.41
CA LYS A 106 -0.05 -22.50 -3.07
C LYS A 106 -1.51 -22.10 -2.78
N LEU A 107 -1.72 -21.01 -2.04
CA LEU A 107 -3.05 -20.47 -1.74
C LEU A 107 -3.79 -20.07 -3.03
N ILE A 108 -3.15 -19.29 -3.89
CA ILE A 108 -3.70 -18.86 -5.18
C ILE A 108 -4.04 -20.05 -6.08
N ARG A 109 -3.15 -21.06 -6.16
CA ARG A 109 -3.45 -22.30 -6.90
C ARG A 109 -4.73 -22.96 -6.40
N LYS A 110 -4.89 -23.11 -5.08
CA LYS A 110 -6.08 -23.72 -4.48
C LYS A 110 -7.35 -22.91 -4.79
N ILE A 111 -7.28 -21.58 -4.74
CA ILE A 111 -8.40 -20.70 -5.07
C ILE A 111 -8.84 -20.86 -6.54
N LEU A 112 -7.89 -21.10 -7.44
CA LEU A 112 -8.15 -21.24 -8.88
C LEU A 112 -8.68 -22.61 -9.32
N VAL A 113 -8.68 -23.64 -8.45
CA VAL A 113 -9.23 -24.98 -8.75
C VAL A 113 -10.78 -25.00 -8.81
N ARG A 114 -11.43 -23.84 -8.73
CA ARG A 114 -12.89 -23.72 -8.74
C ARG A 114 -13.50 -24.09 -10.08
N SER A 115 -14.50 -24.96 -10.05
CA SER A 115 -15.26 -25.39 -11.22
C SER A 115 -16.18 -24.28 -11.77
N PHE A 116 -16.42 -24.31 -13.08
CA PHE A 116 -17.52 -23.60 -13.72
C PHE A 116 -18.86 -24.10 -13.13
N PRO A 117 -19.90 -23.25 -12.89
CA PRO A 117 -20.12 -21.87 -13.33
C PRO A 117 -19.88 -20.79 -12.25
N LEU A 118 -19.00 -21.05 -11.28
CA LEU A 118 -18.82 -20.12 -10.15
C LEU A 118 -18.32 -18.73 -10.62
N ARG A 119 -18.70 -17.70 -9.85
CA ARG A 119 -18.20 -16.32 -10.04
C ARG A 119 -16.67 -16.26 -9.88
N ARG A 120 -16.04 -15.19 -10.38
CA ARG A 120 -14.59 -14.97 -10.18
C ARG A 120 -14.27 -15.02 -8.69
N PRO A 121 -13.12 -15.59 -8.31
CA PRO A 121 -12.62 -15.44 -6.95
C PRO A 121 -12.25 -13.98 -6.70
N ASN A 122 -12.72 -13.46 -5.57
CA ASN A 122 -12.35 -12.15 -5.06
C ASN A 122 -11.46 -12.36 -3.82
N ILE A 123 -10.33 -11.67 -3.77
CA ILE A 123 -9.42 -11.65 -2.63
C ILE A 123 -9.51 -10.26 -2.01
N PHE A 124 -10.01 -10.18 -0.78
CA PHE A 124 -10.00 -8.96 0.00
C PHE A 124 -8.88 -9.04 1.02
N THR A 125 -8.04 -8.00 1.09
CA THR A 125 -6.89 -7.98 2.00
C THR A 125 -6.67 -6.60 2.61
N LEU A 126 -6.18 -6.63 3.85
CA LEU A 126 -5.69 -5.46 4.57
C LEU A 126 -4.16 -5.36 4.51
N ASN A 127 -3.50 -6.30 3.81
CA ASN A 127 -2.05 -6.30 3.66
C ASN A 127 -1.61 -5.20 2.70
N TYR A 128 -0.54 -4.51 3.08
CA TYR A 128 0.08 -3.48 2.25
C TYR A 128 1.09 -4.04 1.24
N ASP A 129 1.69 -5.19 1.56
CA ASP A 129 2.71 -5.87 0.77
C ASP A 129 2.21 -6.32 -0.61
N LEU A 130 3.13 -6.65 -1.52
CA LEU A 130 2.81 -7.05 -2.89
C LEU A 130 2.82 -8.57 -3.10
N MET A 131 2.59 -9.36 -2.04
CA MET A 131 2.76 -10.81 -2.12
C MET A 131 1.76 -11.48 -3.05
N PHE A 132 0.50 -11.02 -3.05
CA PHE A 132 -0.51 -11.54 -3.96
C PHE A 132 -0.18 -11.20 -5.40
N GLU A 133 0.11 -9.94 -5.70
CA GLU A 133 0.43 -9.49 -7.07
C GLU A 133 1.66 -10.19 -7.62
N LYS A 134 2.79 -10.15 -6.90
CA LYS A 134 4.03 -10.80 -7.35
C LYS A 134 3.83 -12.32 -7.55
N ALA A 135 3.02 -12.96 -6.71
CA ALA A 135 2.71 -14.38 -6.87
C ALA A 135 1.84 -14.66 -8.11
N MET A 136 0.82 -13.83 -8.36
CA MET A 136 -0.03 -13.91 -9.56
C MET A 136 0.78 -13.63 -10.83
N ASP A 137 1.59 -12.57 -10.84
CA ASP A 137 2.48 -12.20 -11.96
C ASP A 137 3.42 -13.35 -12.30
N LYS A 138 4.11 -13.93 -11.30
CA LYS A 138 5.03 -15.06 -11.51
C LYS A 138 4.33 -16.34 -11.97
N MET A 139 3.02 -16.45 -11.76
CA MET A 139 2.21 -17.60 -12.21
C MET A 139 1.47 -17.33 -13.53
N GLY A 140 1.62 -16.14 -14.12
CA GLY A 140 0.88 -15.73 -15.31
C GLY A 140 -0.63 -15.73 -15.07
N ILE A 141 -1.07 -15.26 -13.91
CA ILE A 141 -2.49 -15.11 -13.55
C ILE A 141 -2.90 -13.66 -13.81
N VAL A 142 -4.00 -13.48 -14.53
CA VAL A 142 -4.57 -12.16 -14.75
C VAL A 142 -5.32 -11.74 -13.49
N TYR A 143 -5.14 -10.51 -13.04
CA TYR A 143 -5.90 -9.98 -11.91
C TYR A 143 -6.39 -8.56 -12.15
N VAL A 144 -7.53 -8.24 -11.54
CA VAL A 144 -8.16 -6.92 -11.54
C VAL A 144 -7.96 -6.32 -10.14
N ASP A 145 -7.17 -5.25 -10.05
CA ASP A 145 -6.83 -4.59 -8.78
C ASP A 145 -7.29 -3.13 -8.71
N GLY A 146 -8.14 -2.70 -9.65
CA GLY A 146 -8.60 -1.32 -9.74
C GLY A 146 -7.67 -0.40 -10.55
N PHE A 147 -6.54 -0.90 -11.06
CA PHE A 147 -5.63 -0.10 -11.88
C PHE A 147 -5.67 -0.51 -13.35
N VAL A 148 -5.72 0.48 -14.23
CA VAL A 148 -5.73 0.30 -15.69
C VAL A 148 -4.54 0.98 -16.34
N GLY A 149 -4.15 0.47 -17.50
CA GLY A 149 -2.98 0.94 -18.24
C GLY A 149 -1.79 -0.01 -18.08
N THR A 150 -0.85 0.06 -19.01
CA THR A 150 0.30 -0.85 -19.07
C THR A 150 1.58 -0.14 -18.63
N SER A 151 1.92 0.98 -19.28
CA SER A 151 3.11 1.77 -18.94
C SER A 151 2.88 2.63 -17.69
N GLU A 152 1.71 3.26 -17.60
CA GLU A 152 1.25 4.00 -16.43
C GLU A 152 -0.07 3.39 -15.98
N ARG A 153 -0.08 2.91 -14.73
CA ARG A 153 -1.23 2.24 -14.11
C ARG A 153 -1.98 3.27 -13.28
N ILE A 154 -3.13 3.73 -13.75
CA ILE A 154 -3.96 4.72 -13.04
C ILE A 154 -5.13 4.04 -12.33
N PHE A 155 -5.49 4.54 -11.15
CA PHE A 155 -6.61 3.98 -10.39
C PHE A 155 -7.94 4.35 -11.05
N LYS A 156 -8.66 3.34 -11.54
CA LYS A 156 -10.02 3.44 -12.07
C LYS A 156 -10.89 2.37 -11.42
N PRO A 157 -11.67 2.71 -10.38
CA PRO A 157 -12.46 1.74 -9.64
C PRO A 157 -13.52 1.04 -10.50
N GLU A 158 -13.93 1.62 -11.62
CA GLU A 158 -14.86 1.02 -12.57
C GLU A 158 -14.28 -0.27 -13.18
N SER A 159 -12.95 -0.41 -13.20
CA SER A 159 -12.27 -1.61 -13.70
C SER A 159 -12.56 -2.86 -12.88
N PHE A 160 -13.01 -2.74 -11.62
CA PHE A 160 -13.47 -3.89 -10.84
C PHE A 160 -14.69 -4.59 -11.45
N ASN A 161 -15.40 -3.93 -12.38
CA ASN A 161 -16.51 -4.54 -13.12
C ASN A 161 -16.05 -5.27 -14.40
N PHE A 162 -14.77 -5.20 -14.75
CA PHE A 162 -14.25 -5.84 -15.95
C PHE A 162 -14.15 -7.35 -15.77
N ASP A 163 -14.42 -8.09 -16.86
CA ASP A 163 -14.14 -9.51 -16.96
C ASP A 163 -13.56 -9.81 -18.34
N PHE A 164 -12.83 -10.91 -18.44
CA PHE A 164 -12.05 -11.27 -19.62
C PHE A 164 -12.69 -12.46 -20.35
N TYR A 165 -12.90 -12.29 -21.64
CA TYR A 165 -13.46 -13.28 -22.55
C TYR A 165 -12.58 -13.40 -23.79
N TYR A 166 -12.57 -14.58 -24.40
CA TYR A 166 -11.92 -14.87 -25.66
C TYR A 166 -12.94 -15.52 -26.62
N PRO A 167 -12.83 -15.27 -27.94
CA PRO A 167 -13.77 -15.86 -28.89
C PRO A 167 -13.66 -17.39 -28.86
N ALA A 168 -14.81 -18.09 -28.84
CA ALA A 168 -14.82 -19.50 -29.21
C ALA A 168 -14.67 -19.62 -30.74
N THR A 169 -14.43 -20.84 -31.25
CA THR A 169 -14.35 -21.10 -32.69
C THR A 169 -15.55 -20.48 -33.43
N THR A 170 -15.27 -19.89 -34.59
CA THR A 170 -16.10 -18.91 -35.33
C THR A 170 -17.53 -19.34 -35.62
N THR A 171 -17.82 -20.63 -35.57
CA THR A 171 -19.10 -21.23 -35.95
C THR A 171 -20.18 -21.17 -34.85
N GLU A 172 -19.82 -20.96 -33.58
CA GLU A 172 -20.78 -21.09 -32.47
C GLU A 172 -21.35 -19.77 -31.94
N GLY A 173 -20.78 -18.62 -32.32
CA GLY A 173 -21.21 -17.31 -31.80
C GLY A 173 -21.09 -17.14 -30.28
N LYS A 174 -20.40 -18.06 -29.59
CA LYS A 174 -20.19 -18.06 -28.14
C LYS A 174 -18.84 -17.45 -27.80
N VAL A 175 -18.76 -16.78 -26.64
CA VAL A 175 -17.50 -16.33 -26.05
C VAL A 175 -17.14 -17.24 -24.89
N ASN A 176 -15.89 -17.66 -24.84
CA ASN A 176 -15.37 -18.40 -23.71
C ASN A 176 -14.84 -17.41 -22.68
N ARG A 177 -15.15 -17.67 -21.41
CA ARG A 177 -14.64 -16.87 -20.31
C ARG A 177 -13.19 -17.26 -20.04
N LEU A 178 -12.27 -16.29 -19.99
CA LEU A 178 -10.85 -16.54 -19.72
C LEU A 178 -10.69 -17.22 -18.36
N GLU A 179 -10.00 -18.34 -18.26
CA GLU A 179 -9.76 -18.98 -16.95
C GLU A 179 -8.67 -18.24 -16.16
N ARG A 180 -8.55 -18.53 -14.85
CA ARG A 180 -7.45 -18.02 -14.01
C ARG A 180 -7.40 -16.48 -13.93
N VAL A 181 -8.56 -15.87 -13.71
CA VAL A 181 -8.71 -14.44 -13.41
C VAL A 181 -9.14 -14.25 -11.95
N ILE A 182 -8.51 -13.33 -11.23
CA ILE A 182 -8.80 -13.01 -9.81
C ILE A 182 -9.07 -11.52 -9.65
N HIS A 183 -10.05 -11.13 -8.83
CA HIS A 183 -10.19 -9.73 -8.42
C HIS A 183 -9.50 -9.54 -7.07
N LEU A 184 -8.57 -8.58 -6.97
CA LEU A 184 -7.80 -8.28 -5.77
C LEU A 184 -8.20 -6.91 -5.21
N TYR A 185 -8.75 -6.89 -4.01
CA TYR A 185 -9.21 -5.70 -3.32
C TYR A 185 -8.28 -5.41 -2.13
N LYS A 186 -7.48 -4.35 -2.25
CA LYS A 186 -6.65 -3.83 -1.15
C LYS A 186 -7.35 -2.66 -0.47
N LEU A 187 -7.93 -2.92 0.70
CA LEU A 187 -8.87 -1.98 1.33
C LEU A 187 -8.17 -0.80 2.01
N HIS A 188 -6.93 -0.95 2.45
CA HIS A 188 -6.17 0.09 3.16
C HIS A 188 -5.07 0.75 2.31
N GLY A 189 -5.07 0.45 1.00
CA GLY A 189 -4.03 0.84 0.07
C GLY A 189 -2.88 -0.16 0.05
N SER A 190 -1.80 0.22 -0.62
CA SER A 190 -0.66 -0.66 -0.83
C SER A 190 0.62 0.12 -0.98
N ILE A 191 1.75 -0.55 -0.75
CA ILE A 191 3.08 0.04 -0.88
C ILE A 191 3.45 0.43 -2.31
N ASP A 192 2.62 0.12 -3.30
CA ASP A 192 2.78 0.58 -4.68
C ASP A 192 1.76 1.63 -5.10
N TRP A 193 0.92 2.15 -4.20
CA TRP A 193 -0.03 3.22 -4.51
C TRP A 193 0.59 4.58 -4.17
N ILE A 194 0.66 5.46 -5.17
CA ILE A 194 1.23 6.79 -5.03
C ILE A 194 0.15 7.82 -5.33
N LYS A 195 -0.03 8.78 -4.41
CA LYS A 195 -0.85 9.96 -4.65
C LYS A 195 -0.14 10.89 -5.61
N VAL A 196 -0.84 11.36 -6.62
CA VAL A 196 -0.38 12.35 -7.59
C VAL A 196 -1.43 13.45 -7.73
N GLN A 197 -1.05 14.54 -8.39
CA GLN A 197 -2.01 15.58 -8.72
C GLN A 197 -3.14 15.00 -9.59
N SER A 198 -4.38 15.28 -9.22
CA SER A 198 -5.55 14.89 -10.01
C SER A 198 -5.53 15.60 -11.36
N THR A 199 -5.83 14.86 -12.43
CA THR A 199 -5.95 15.37 -13.79
C THR A 199 -7.27 14.90 -14.40
N PRO A 200 -7.74 15.50 -15.51
CA PRO A 200 -8.94 15.02 -16.20
C PRO A 200 -8.90 13.54 -16.60
N PHE A 201 -7.69 12.98 -16.77
CA PHE A 201 -7.48 11.57 -17.12
C PHE A 201 -7.25 10.67 -15.90
N ASN A 202 -6.86 11.25 -14.76
CA ASN A 202 -6.66 10.57 -13.48
C ASN A 202 -7.35 11.38 -12.37
N ILE A 203 -8.68 11.35 -12.37
CA ILE A 203 -9.52 12.14 -11.45
C ILE A 203 -9.23 11.75 -10.00
N MET A 204 -8.99 10.46 -9.75
CA MET A 204 -8.66 9.94 -8.43
C MET A 204 -7.27 10.38 -7.94
N GLY A 205 -6.37 10.78 -8.86
CA GLY A 205 -5.02 11.24 -8.52
C GLY A 205 -4.17 10.13 -7.89
N ILE A 206 -4.29 8.89 -8.39
CA ILE A 206 -3.53 7.75 -7.86
C ILE A 206 -2.92 6.95 -9.01
N VAL A 207 -1.65 6.61 -8.85
CA VAL A 207 -0.92 5.74 -9.78
C VAL A 207 -0.28 4.57 -9.05
N LYS A 208 -0.11 3.46 -9.76
CA LYS A 208 0.61 2.29 -9.26
C LYS A 208 2.07 2.35 -9.72
N LYS A 209 3.02 2.37 -8.77
CA LYS A 209 4.47 2.36 -9.02
C LYS A 209 5.16 1.36 -8.11
N SER A 210 6.05 0.54 -8.68
CA SER A 210 6.81 -0.43 -7.86
C SER A 210 7.64 0.30 -6.80
N PRO A 211 7.68 -0.18 -5.54
CA PRO A 211 8.52 0.38 -4.49
C PRO A 211 10.01 0.49 -4.88
N GLU A 212 10.46 -0.39 -5.76
CA GLU A 212 11.86 -0.50 -6.22
C GLU A 212 12.28 0.66 -7.14
N VAL A 213 11.31 1.38 -7.75
CA VAL A 213 11.58 2.51 -8.66
C VAL A 213 11.24 3.86 -8.03
N LEU A 214 10.76 3.89 -6.79
CA LEU A 214 10.36 5.11 -6.12
C LEU A 214 11.57 6.00 -5.79
N LYS A 215 11.43 7.29 -6.09
CA LYS A 215 12.35 8.32 -5.63
C LYS A 215 12.10 8.65 -4.16
N LYS A 216 13.11 9.25 -3.51
CA LYS A 216 13.08 9.55 -2.06
C LYS A 216 11.85 10.39 -1.66
N ASP A 217 11.56 11.40 -2.46
CA ASP A 217 10.45 12.33 -2.35
C ASP A 217 9.08 11.65 -2.50
N GLU A 218 8.97 10.64 -3.37
CA GLU A 218 7.70 9.93 -3.63
C GLU A 218 7.24 9.05 -2.46
N PHE A 219 8.13 8.70 -1.52
CA PHE A 219 7.73 7.94 -0.33
C PHE A 219 6.78 8.74 0.56
N LEU A 220 6.81 10.07 0.54
CA LEU A 220 5.86 10.89 1.30
C LEU A 220 4.42 10.65 0.81
N ASP A 221 4.24 10.56 -0.51
CA ASP A 221 2.94 10.40 -1.21
C ASP A 221 2.43 8.96 -1.26
N LEU A 222 3.18 8.02 -0.69
CA LEU A 222 2.82 6.62 -0.60
C LEU A 222 1.53 6.41 0.22
N LEU A 223 0.51 5.83 -0.41
CA LEU A 223 -0.81 5.56 0.17
C LEU A 223 -0.82 4.22 0.93
N VAL A 224 -0.13 4.22 2.06
CA VAL A 224 -0.13 3.10 3.03
C VAL A 224 -0.68 3.61 4.36
N TYR A 225 -1.32 2.71 5.11
CA TYR A 225 -1.74 2.84 6.51
C TYR A 225 -3.01 3.60 6.84
N PRO A 226 -3.99 3.03 7.58
CA PRO A 226 -5.03 3.75 8.27
C PRO A 226 -4.40 4.52 9.45
N SER A 227 -4.54 5.84 9.45
CA SER A 227 -4.48 6.62 10.69
C SER A 227 -5.92 6.92 11.11
N PRO A 228 -6.18 7.43 12.33
CA PRO A 228 -7.51 7.94 12.69
C PRO A 228 -8.02 9.01 11.69
N ILE A 229 -7.10 9.76 11.06
CA ILE A 229 -7.42 10.69 9.96
C ILE A 229 -8.00 9.93 8.76
N LYS A 230 -7.45 8.74 8.51
CA LYS A 230 -7.86 7.85 7.42
C LYS A 230 -9.13 7.07 7.70
N GLU A 231 -9.64 7.02 8.92
CA GLU A 231 -11.02 6.52 9.16
C GLU A 231 -12.02 7.42 8.42
N GLY A 232 -11.80 8.73 8.47
CA GLY A 232 -12.48 9.72 7.63
C GLY A 232 -12.15 9.59 6.14
N GLU A 233 -10.89 9.34 5.77
CA GLU A 233 -10.52 9.15 4.34
C GLU A 233 -10.97 7.80 3.76
N THR A 234 -11.18 6.75 4.57
CA THR A 234 -11.74 5.46 4.13
C THR A 234 -13.19 5.60 3.73
N ILE A 235 -13.91 6.54 4.34
CA ILE A 235 -15.23 7.01 3.90
C ILE A 235 -15.10 7.89 2.64
N GLY A 236 -13.95 8.53 2.44
CA GLY A 236 -13.62 9.34 1.26
C GLY A 236 -13.05 8.55 0.07
N PHE A 237 -12.70 9.27 -1.00
CA PHE A 237 -11.99 8.71 -2.16
C PHE A 237 -10.52 8.49 -1.79
N PRO A 238 -9.86 7.41 -2.24
CA PRO A 238 -10.32 6.38 -3.20
C PRO A 238 -11.01 5.16 -2.55
N TYR A 239 -10.91 5.01 -1.23
CA TYR A 239 -11.23 3.74 -0.57
C TYR A 239 -12.74 3.44 -0.57
N SER A 240 -13.59 4.47 -0.46
CA SER A 240 -15.03 4.32 -0.61
C SER A 240 -15.43 3.68 -1.95
N GLU A 241 -14.68 3.91 -3.02
CA GLU A 241 -14.93 3.26 -4.31
C GLU A 241 -14.56 1.78 -4.32
N VAL A 242 -13.60 1.36 -3.50
CA VAL A 242 -13.27 -0.05 -3.33
C VAL A 242 -14.38 -0.75 -2.54
N PHE A 243 -14.95 -0.10 -1.52
CA PHE A 243 -16.04 -0.65 -0.70
C PHE A 243 -17.40 -0.67 -1.41
N ARG A 244 -17.63 0.23 -2.38
CA ARG A 244 -18.89 0.28 -3.16
C ARG A 244 -19.01 -0.85 -4.19
N ARG A 245 -18.01 -1.73 -4.35
CA ARG A 245 -17.95 -2.77 -5.38
C ARG A 245 -18.04 -4.16 -4.75
#